data_AF-T1HUR9-F1
#
_entry.id   AF-T1HUR9-F1
#
_cell.length_a   1.000
_cell.length_b   1.000
_cell.length_c   1.000
_cell.angle_alpha   90.00
_cell.angle_beta   90.00
_cell.angle_gamma   90.00
#
_symmetry.space_group_name_H-M   'P 1'
#
loop_
_entity.id
_entity.type
_entity.pdbx_description
1 polymer ?
#
loop_
_entity_poly.entity_id
_entity_poly.type
_entity_poly.pdbx_seq_one_letter_code
_entity_poly.pdbx_strand_id
1 'polypeptide(L)'
;SSFGSRFEYSSIPVKLKNKYDFSIDVKTKANDGVIFFAFHNKNADFIALYLKEGKINYGFDCGSGDALLVSDRVVNDNKWHKIGFKRQAENGYLIIDDYVVAEGSSRGNTRTLNVTPPYYLGGLDPRMRQDPVLALK
;
A
#
# COMPACT_ATOMS: atom_id res chain seq x y z
N SER A 1 -0.37 -14.25 21.67
CA SER A 1 1.04 -14.42 21.25
C SER A 1 1.09 -14.44 19.72
N SER A 2 1.51 -13.35 19.07
CA SER A 2 1.88 -13.39 17.65
C SER A 2 3.12 -12.56 17.41
N PHE A 3 4.27 -13.18 17.68
CA PHE A 3 5.55 -12.73 17.17
C PHE A 3 5.68 -13.23 15.72
N GLY A 4 6.00 -12.31 14.80
CA GLY A 4 6.53 -12.67 13.47
C GLY A 4 5.51 -12.72 12.34
N SER A 5 5.23 -11.57 11.72
CA SER A 5 4.75 -11.50 10.32
C SER A 5 5.52 -10.45 9.52
N ARG A 6 6.72 -10.08 10.01
CA ARG A 6 7.58 -9.07 9.39
C ARG A 6 8.52 -9.77 8.41
N PHE A 7 8.43 -9.39 7.14
CA PHE A 7 9.46 -9.67 6.17
C PHE A 7 9.99 -8.34 5.63
N GLU A 8 11.28 -8.09 5.86
CA GLU A 8 12.00 -6.97 5.27
C GLU A 8 12.72 -7.45 4.03
N TYR A 9 12.52 -6.75 2.92
CA TYR A 9 13.21 -7.05 1.68
C TYR A 9 14.08 -5.86 1.29
N SER A 10 15.39 -6.08 1.28
CA SER A 10 16.38 -5.15 0.70
C SER A 10 16.26 -5.08 -0.82
N SER A 11 15.68 -6.12 -1.43
CA SER A 11 15.24 -6.18 -2.82
C SER A 11 13.99 -7.06 -2.91
N ILE A 12 12.96 -6.61 -3.63
CA ILE A 12 11.76 -7.42 -3.86
C ILE A 12 12.18 -8.61 -4.75
N PRO A 13 11.95 -9.88 -4.36
CA PRO A 13 12.35 -11.07 -5.13
C PRO A 13 11.54 -11.28 -6.43
N VAL A 14 10.89 -10.23 -6.92
CA VAL A 14 10.05 -10.24 -8.11
C VAL A 14 10.68 -9.29 -9.12
N LYS A 15 10.88 -9.76 -10.36
CA LYS A 15 11.10 -8.87 -11.50
C LYS A 15 9.85 -8.02 -11.66
N LEU A 16 9.82 -6.85 -11.02
CA LEU A 16 8.81 -5.81 -11.24
C LEU A 16 8.88 -5.42 -12.71
N LYS A 17 7.98 -5.97 -13.54
CA LYS A 17 7.86 -5.58 -14.96
C LYS A 17 7.50 -4.10 -15.08
N ASN A 18 6.80 -3.55 -14.07
CA ASN A 18 6.49 -2.13 -13.90
C ASN A 18 6.77 -1.72 -12.44
N LYS A 19 7.42 -0.58 -12.23
CA LYS A 19 7.80 -0.09 -10.89
C LYS A 19 6.62 0.20 -9.94
N TYR A 20 5.39 0.18 -10.46
CA TYR A 20 4.16 0.60 -9.76
C TYR A 20 3.03 -0.40 -9.92
N ASP A 21 3.32 -1.69 -10.11
CA ASP A 21 2.32 -2.75 -10.21
C ASP A 21 2.67 -3.83 -9.19
N PHE A 22 1.89 -3.88 -8.10
CA PHE A 22 2.12 -4.73 -6.95
C PHE A 22 0.91 -5.64 -6.71
N SER A 23 1.18 -6.85 -6.23
CA SER A 23 0.15 -7.80 -5.80
C SER A 23 0.61 -8.49 -4.52
N ILE A 24 -0.27 -8.55 -3.52
CA ILE A 24 -0.02 -9.17 -2.21
C ILE A 24 -1.21 -10.04 -1.83
N ASP A 25 -0.98 -11.30 -1.46
CA ASP A 25 -2.01 -12.16 -0.90
C ASP A 25 -2.14 -11.91 0.62
N VAL A 26 -3.36 -11.66 1.09
CA VAL A 26 -3.67 -11.32 2.49
C VAL A 26 -4.71 -12.27 3.04
N LYS A 27 -4.51 -12.72 4.29
CA LYS A 27 -5.49 -13.45 5.10
C LYS A 27 -5.46 -12.93 6.52
N THR A 28 -6.57 -12.35 7.00
CA THR A 28 -6.60 -11.70 8.32
C THR A 28 -7.99 -11.69 8.96
N LYS A 29 -8.02 -11.48 10.28
CA LYS A 29 -9.21 -11.10 11.07
C LYS A 29 -9.06 -9.71 11.71
N ALA A 30 -7.90 -9.07 11.56
CA ALA A 30 -7.67 -7.74 12.11
C ALA A 30 -8.60 -6.74 11.43
N ASN A 31 -9.00 -5.68 12.14
CA ASN A 31 -9.73 -4.57 11.53
C ASN A 31 -8.77 -3.55 10.91
N ASP A 32 -7.59 -3.40 11.51
CA ASP A 32 -6.63 -2.36 11.16
C ASP A 32 -5.21 -2.94 11.08
N GLY A 33 -4.38 -2.38 10.21
CA GLY A 33 -2.97 -2.75 10.13
C GLY A 33 -2.33 -2.38 8.80
N VAL A 34 -1.01 -2.17 8.80
CA VAL A 34 -0.27 -1.88 7.57
C VAL A 34 0.16 -3.16 6.88
N ILE A 35 -0.09 -3.23 5.58
CA ILE A 35 0.24 -4.36 4.71
C ILE A 35 1.51 -4.04 3.93
N PHE A 36 1.57 -2.86 3.30
CA PHE A 36 2.70 -2.41 2.51
C PHE A 36 2.98 -0.93 2.76
N PHE A 37 4.25 -0.56 2.88
CA PHE A 37 4.66 0.85 2.91
C PHE A 37 6.01 1.02 2.22
N ALA A 38 6.10 2.07 1.40
CA ALA A 38 7.33 2.53 0.74
C ALA A 38 7.32 4.06 0.70
N PHE A 39 8.46 4.68 0.99
CA PHE A 39 8.59 6.13 1.08
C PHE A 39 9.93 6.60 0.52
N HIS A 40 10.00 7.86 0.06
CA HIS A 40 11.23 8.52 -0.34
C HIS A 40 11.45 9.84 0.40
N ASN A 41 12.49 9.85 1.24
CA ASN A 41 12.80 10.93 2.19
C ASN A 41 12.98 12.32 1.59
N LYS A 42 13.28 12.45 0.29
CA LYS A 42 13.53 13.77 -0.34
C LYS A 42 12.32 14.37 -1.05
N ASN A 43 11.39 13.55 -1.53
CA ASN A 43 10.30 14.00 -2.41
C ASN A 43 8.92 13.88 -1.77
N ALA A 44 8.83 13.38 -0.54
CA ALA A 44 7.57 13.01 0.12
C ALA A 44 6.72 11.98 -0.64
N ASP A 45 7.30 11.35 -1.68
CA ASP A 45 6.69 10.28 -2.46
C ASP A 45 6.42 9.07 -1.56
N PHE A 46 5.21 8.53 -1.59
CA PHE A 46 4.84 7.32 -0.84
C PHE A 46 3.88 6.40 -1.59
N ILE A 47 3.92 5.13 -1.23
CA ILE A 47 2.87 4.14 -1.48
C ILE A 47 2.56 3.47 -0.14
N ALA A 48 1.28 3.41 0.20
CA ALA A 48 0.78 2.73 1.39
C ALA A 48 -0.39 1.81 1.01
N LEU A 49 -0.33 0.55 1.44
CA LEU A 49 -1.45 -0.36 1.47
C LEU A 49 -1.71 -0.73 2.93
N TYR A 50 -2.93 -0.49 3.40
CA TYR A 50 -3.28 -0.78 4.79
C TYR A 50 -4.75 -1.15 4.92
N LEU A 51 -5.06 -1.80 6.03
CA LEU A 51 -6.39 -2.14 6.46
C LEU A 51 -6.88 -1.07 7.44
N LYS A 52 -8.11 -0.61 7.25
CA LYS A 52 -8.85 0.25 8.20
C LYS A 52 -10.29 -0.20 8.22
N GLU A 53 -10.81 -0.54 9.40
CA GLU A 53 -12.17 -1.08 9.58
C GLU A 53 -12.48 -2.28 8.64
N GLY A 54 -11.49 -3.14 8.41
CA GLY A 54 -11.59 -4.33 7.55
C GLY A 54 -11.53 -4.03 6.04
N LYS A 55 -11.50 -2.76 5.62
CA LYS A 55 -11.38 -2.34 4.22
C LYS A 55 -9.93 -2.07 3.84
N ILE A 56 -9.60 -2.33 2.58
CA ILE A 56 -8.30 -2.01 2.02
C ILE A 56 -8.27 -0.56 1.59
N ASN A 57 -7.21 0.12 2.03
CA ASN A 57 -6.90 1.50 1.68
C ASN A 57 -5.57 1.51 0.93
N TYR A 58 -5.58 2.08 -0.27
CA TYR A 58 -4.39 2.32 -1.08
C TYR A 58 -4.18 3.83 -1.18
N GLY A 59 -3.16 4.31 -0.48
CA GLY A 59 -2.71 5.69 -0.53
C GLY A 59 -1.44 5.82 -1.35
N PHE A 60 -1.33 6.89 -2.14
CA PHE A 60 -0.09 7.23 -2.82
C PHE A 60 0.06 8.74 -3.05
N ASP A 61 1.29 9.22 -2.96
CA ASP A 61 1.70 10.54 -3.46
C ASP A 61 2.96 10.35 -4.30
N CYS A 62 3.02 11.02 -5.44
CA CYS A 62 4.12 10.94 -6.39
C CYS A 62 4.58 12.35 -6.79
N GLY A 63 4.64 13.28 -5.83
CA GLY A 63 5.15 14.63 -6.00
C GLY A 63 4.14 15.59 -6.63
N SER A 64 2.84 15.30 -6.50
CA SER A 64 1.81 16.04 -7.23
C SER A 64 0.41 16.04 -6.59
N GLY A 65 0.31 15.51 -5.37
CA GLY A 65 -0.91 15.46 -4.57
C GLY A 65 -1.27 14.03 -4.18
N ASP A 66 -1.75 13.85 -2.96
CA ASP A 66 -2.16 12.55 -2.44
C ASP A 66 -3.45 12.06 -3.10
N ALA A 67 -3.50 10.76 -3.35
CA ALA A 67 -4.71 10.05 -3.72
C ALA A 67 -4.94 8.91 -2.73
N LEU A 68 -6.21 8.68 -2.39
CA LEU A 68 -6.66 7.61 -1.52
C LEU A 68 -7.77 6.82 -2.21
N LEU A 69 -7.53 5.54 -2.43
CA LEU A 69 -8.51 4.59 -2.94
C LEU A 69 -8.91 3.66 -1.82
N VAL A 70 -10.21 3.50 -1.58
CA VAL A 70 -10.75 2.66 -0.51
C VAL A 70 -11.64 1.60 -1.14
N SER A 71 -11.46 0.34 -0.74
CA SER A 71 -12.32 -0.73 -1.20
C SER A 71 -13.76 -0.54 -0.72
N ASP A 72 -14.71 -0.89 -1.59
CA ASP A 72 -16.14 -0.93 -1.28
C ASP A 72 -16.52 -2.10 -0.34
N ARG A 73 -15.67 -3.12 -0.28
CA ARG A 73 -15.83 -4.34 0.53
C ARG A 73 -14.75 -4.54 1.59
N VAL A 74 -15.07 -5.32 2.60
CA VAL A 74 -14.15 -5.78 3.66
C VAL A 74 -13.45 -7.08 3.26
N VAL A 75 -12.24 -7.32 3.79
CA VAL A 75 -11.40 -8.51 3.48
C VAL A 75 -10.88 -9.23 4.73
N ASN A 76 -11.37 -8.85 5.92
CA ASN A 76 -10.97 -9.43 7.20
C ASN A 76 -11.82 -10.66 7.61
N ASP A 77 -12.26 -11.46 6.63
CA ASP A 77 -13.12 -12.63 6.83
C ASP A 77 -12.34 -13.93 7.11
N ASN A 78 -11.01 -13.83 7.29
CA ASN A 78 -10.08 -14.95 7.43
C ASN A 78 -10.02 -15.88 6.20
N LYS A 79 -10.36 -15.40 5.00
CA LYS A 79 -10.04 -16.05 3.73
C LYS A 79 -8.86 -15.36 3.05
N TRP A 80 -8.28 -16.05 2.08
CA TRP A 80 -7.23 -15.46 1.24
C TRP A 80 -7.86 -14.52 0.23
N HIS A 81 -7.32 -13.31 0.15
CA HIS A 81 -7.64 -12.31 -0.86
C HIS A 81 -6.38 -11.85 -1.56
N LYS A 82 -6.42 -11.76 -2.90
CA LYS A 82 -5.33 -11.17 -3.68
C LYS A 82 -5.58 -9.67 -3.82
N ILE A 83 -4.68 -8.86 -3.27
CA ILE A 83 -4.76 -7.41 -3.32
C ILE A 83 -3.75 -6.87 -4.34
N GLY A 84 -4.26 -6.43 -5.48
CA GLY A 84 -3.49 -5.73 -6.49
C GLY A 84 -3.61 -4.22 -6.32
N PHE A 85 -2.51 -3.49 -6.40
CA PHE A 85 -2.51 -2.04 -6.37
C PHE A 85 -1.48 -1.53 -7.35
N LYS A 86 -1.93 -0.66 -8.26
CA LYS A 86 -1.05 -0.15 -9.31
C LYS A 86 -1.34 1.28 -9.69
N ARG A 87 -0.31 1.93 -10.24
CA ARG A 87 -0.39 3.27 -10.83
C ARG A 87 0.00 3.22 -12.30
N GLN A 88 -0.80 3.85 -13.15
CA GLN A 88 -0.53 4.09 -14.56
C GLN A 88 -0.68 5.58 -14.85
N ALA A 89 0.43 6.24 -15.16
CA ALA A 89 0.51 7.71 -15.27
C ALA A 89 -0.01 8.39 -13.98
N GLU A 90 -1.15 9.07 -14.03
CA GLU A 90 -1.79 9.75 -12.89
C GLU A 90 -2.87 8.89 -12.21
N ASN A 91 -3.28 7.80 -12.84
CA ASN A 91 -4.38 6.95 -12.38
C ASN A 91 -3.85 5.82 -11.47
N GLY A 92 -4.53 5.62 -10.35
CA GLY A 92 -4.37 4.49 -9.46
C GLY A 92 -5.54 3.51 -9.61
N TYR A 93 -5.26 2.24 -9.41
CA TYR A 93 -6.24 1.16 -9.41
C TYR A 93 -6.01 0.28 -8.18
N LEU A 94 -7.10 0.00 -7.46
CA LEU A 94 -7.15 -0.99 -6.39
C LEU A 94 -7.98 -2.19 -6.87
N ILE A 95 -7.38 -3.37 -6.78
CA ILE A 95 -7.91 -4.63 -7.31
C ILE A 95 -7.99 -5.64 -6.18
N ILE A 96 -9.13 -6.30 -6.03
CA ILE A 96 -9.34 -7.38 -5.04
C ILE A 96 -9.92 -8.58 -5.76
N ASP A 97 -9.23 -9.72 -5.66
CA ASP A 97 -9.62 -11.00 -6.27
C ASP A 97 -9.90 -10.84 -7.78
N ASP A 98 -8.99 -10.15 -8.47
CA ASP A 98 -9.02 -9.87 -9.90
C ASP A 98 -10.11 -8.88 -10.38
N TYR A 99 -10.86 -8.24 -9.46
CA TYR A 99 -11.80 -7.16 -9.77
C TYR A 99 -11.29 -5.79 -9.34
N VAL A 100 -11.39 -4.78 -10.22
CA VAL A 100 -11.15 -3.37 -9.85
C VAL A 100 -12.26 -2.91 -8.91
N VAL A 101 -11.91 -2.53 -7.67
CA VAL A 101 -12.87 -2.09 -6.63
C VAL A 101 -12.83 -0.59 -6.39
N ALA A 102 -11.73 0.07 -6.76
CA ALA A 102 -11.62 1.51 -6.70
C ALA A 102 -10.58 1.99 -7.72
N GLU A 103 -10.82 3.18 -8.26
CA GLU A 103 -9.92 3.89 -9.16
C GLU A 103 -9.99 5.39 -8.89
N GLY A 104 -8.93 6.11 -9.23
CA GLY A 104 -8.87 7.56 -9.05
C GLY A 104 -7.52 8.10 -9.49
N SER A 105 -7.38 9.42 -9.53
CA SER A 105 -6.15 10.06 -10.02
C SER A 105 -5.56 11.03 -9.02
N SER A 106 -4.22 11.11 -8.99
CA SER A 106 -3.51 12.20 -8.32
C SER A 106 -3.59 13.47 -9.19
N ARG A 107 -3.86 14.63 -8.58
CA ARG A 107 -4.14 15.89 -9.30
C ARG A 107 -2.97 16.50 -10.09
N GLY A 108 -1.78 15.92 -10.10
CA GLY A 108 -0.65 16.58 -10.73
C GLY A 108 0.15 15.71 -11.70
N ASN A 109 1.07 16.39 -12.38
CA ASN A 109 1.61 15.96 -13.68
C ASN A 109 2.80 14.99 -13.59
N THR A 110 3.18 14.58 -12.39
CA THR A 110 4.35 13.73 -12.18
C THR A 110 4.03 12.28 -12.56
N ARG A 111 4.84 11.72 -13.47
CA ARG A 111 4.64 10.37 -14.02
C ARG A 111 5.57 9.31 -13.40
N THR A 112 6.39 9.71 -12.43
CA THR A 112 7.43 8.85 -11.85
C THR A 112 7.39 8.98 -10.35
N LEU A 113 7.15 7.86 -9.68
CA LEU A 113 7.33 7.72 -8.24
C LEU A 113 8.73 7.18 -7.97
N ASN A 114 9.49 7.88 -7.13
CA ASN A 114 10.86 7.48 -6.79
C ASN A 114 10.91 6.88 -5.39
N VAL A 115 10.19 5.79 -5.12
CA VAL A 115 10.34 5.10 -3.82
C VAL A 115 11.62 4.26 -3.80
N THR A 116 12.38 4.41 -2.71
CA THR A 116 13.56 3.58 -2.42
C THR A 116 13.25 2.65 -1.25
N PRO A 117 13.83 1.44 -1.20
CA PRO A 117 13.72 0.55 -0.06
C PRO A 117 14.08 1.24 1.27
N PRO A 118 13.60 0.73 2.42
CA PRO A 118 12.99 -0.59 2.62
C PRO A 118 11.49 -0.68 2.29
N TYR A 119 11.07 -1.85 1.79
CA TYR A 119 9.65 -2.20 1.66
C TYR A 119 9.22 -2.99 2.89
N TYR A 120 8.15 -2.54 3.55
CA TYR A 120 7.62 -3.20 4.74
C TYR A 120 6.45 -4.10 4.37
N LEU A 121 6.50 -5.38 4.75
CA LEU A 121 5.38 -6.32 4.62
C LEU A 121 5.00 -6.84 6.02
N GLY A 122 3.72 -6.68 6.41
CA GLY A 122 3.15 -7.34 7.60
C GLY A 122 3.41 -6.67 8.97
N GLY A 123 3.04 -5.39 9.09
CA GLY A 123 3.03 -4.63 10.35
C GLY A 123 4.18 -3.62 10.52
N LEU A 124 3.87 -2.45 11.08
CA LEU A 124 4.82 -1.36 11.33
C LEU A 124 5.65 -1.56 12.61
N ASP A 125 6.91 -1.12 12.58
CA ASP A 125 7.71 -0.90 13.79
C ASP A 125 6.94 0.02 14.77
N PRO A 126 6.88 -0.29 16.07
CA PRO A 126 6.27 0.60 17.07
C PRO A 126 6.79 2.05 17.01
N ARG A 127 8.03 2.27 16.55
CA ARG A 127 8.62 3.60 16.35
C ARG A 127 8.08 4.31 15.11
N MET A 128 7.66 3.57 14.08
CA MET A 128 7.04 4.09 12.86
C MET A 128 5.55 4.44 13.08
N ARG A 129 4.90 3.90 14.12
CA ARG A 129 3.59 4.38 14.58
C ARG A 129 3.63 5.84 15.09
N GLN A 130 4.82 6.35 15.42
CA GLN A 130 5.04 7.73 15.81
C GLN A 130 5.56 8.60 14.65
N ASP A 131 5.76 8.02 13.45
CA ASP A 131 6.16 8.78 12.27
C ASP A 131 5.00 9.70 11.89
N PRO A 132 5.19 11.03 11.84
CA PRO A 132 4.15 11.99 11.48
C PRO A 132 3.48 11.71 10.12
N VAL A 133 4.16 10.98 9.22
CA VAL A 133 3.62 10.56 7.92
C VAL A 133 2.65 9.37 8.04
N LEU A 134 2.83 8.52 9.06
CA LEU A 134 2.03 7.31 9.33
C LEU A 134 1.04 7.49 10.50
N ALA A 135 1.21 8.54 11.31
CA ALA A 135 0.28 8.98 12.35
C ALA A 135 -0.92 9.68 11.71
N LEU A 136 -1.71 8.89 10.98
CA LEU A 136 -3.08 9.12 10.50
C LEU A 136 -3.57 10.58 10.44
N LYS A 137 -3.68 11.06 9.20
CA LYS A 137 -5.00 11.47 8.69
C LYS A 137 -5.88 10.23 8.54
#